data_AF-A0A943N8G0-F1
#
_entry.id   AF-A0A943N8G0-F1
#
_cell.length_a   1.000
_cell.length_b   1.000
_cell.length_c   1.000
_cell.angle_alpha   90.00
_cell.angle_beta   90.00
_cell.angle_gamma   90.00
#
_symmetry.space_group_name_H-M   'P 1'
#
loop_
_entity.id
_entity.type
_entity.pdbx_description
1 polymer ?
#
loop_
_entity_poly.entity_id
_entity_poly.type
_entity_poly.pdbx_seq_one_letter_code
_entity_poly.pdbx_strand_id
1 'polypeptide(L)'
;MEMTKSEHDWLELRFANMTEKERLLFTGALELERPTQADRVMELANQLPCFDLYYGAGDDEALGRFVLEHLERPSPEAIPFLNAEQVGTAYRERDKGIFCQGHYVRKSSLMIPMPETSQLLQPAVGDYAIRVRLASRENMEGVWVGFPDTGDHMDAAHPDELLLGLDELHAETLSECIVLEADCCLPQLEEIPDQYASAGELVRHAIDFGYAWAERGQGEPHWLDKWQAVLELEDCHRLDQALDYAQNLRQYAFVPRGLDLAEYGRELAVRDGVIPKSGLLAECFDCRAYAEEYMNQHGLSATDHGYVAWNGGEISYEYSQPKQSNSPSMSM
;
A
#
# COMPACT_ATOMS: atom_id res chain seq x y z
N MET A 1 5.92 -34.84 -7.13
CA MET A 1 4.68 -35.10 -6.35
C MET A 1 3.56 -34.40 -7.09
N GLU A 2 2.40 -35.02 -7.30
CA GLU A 2 1.28 -34.35 -7.99
C GLU A 2 0.71 -33.25 -7.09
N MET A 3 0.55 -32.05 -7.64
CA MET A 3 -0.02 -30.88 -6.98
C MET A 3 -1.45 -31.17 -6.52
N THR A 4 -1.78 -30.82 -5.29
CA THR A 4 -3.13 -30.96 -4.74
C THR A 4 -4.07 -29.94 -5.36
N LYS A 5 -5.38 -30.22 -5.34
CA LYS A 5 -6.39 -29.27 -5.83
C LYS A 5 -6.31 -27.91 -5.10
N SER A 6 -6.12 -27.90 -3.79
CA SER A 6 -6.03 -26.66 -3.01
C SER A 6 -4.82 -25.81 -3.39
N GLU A 7 -3.67 -26.45 -3.67
CA GLU A 7 -2.46 -25.75 -4.13
C GLU A 7 -2.67 -25.16 -5.53
N HIS A 8 -3.33 -25.91 -6.42
CA HIS A 8 -3.70 -25.43 -7.76
C HIS A 8 -4.65 -24.23 -7.68
N ASP A 9 -5.75 -24.35 -6.93
CA ASP A 9 -6.76 -23.29 -6.78
C ASP A 9 -6.12 -22.01 -6.17
N TRP A 10 -5.19 -22.16 -5.22
CA TRP A 10 -4.45 -21.03 -4.65
C TRP A 10 -3.51 -20.38 -5.67
N LEU A 11 -2.76 -21.17 -6.45
CA LEU A 11 -1.85 -20.63 -7.48
C LEU A 11 -2.63 -19.90 -8.59
N GLU A 12 -3.75 -20.45 -9.03
CA GLU A 12 -4.64 -19.79 -9.99
C GLU A 12 -5.11 -18.44 -9.45
N LEU A 13 -5.57 -18.40 -8.20
CA LEU A 13 -5.98 -17.15 -7.56
C LEU A 13 -4.81 -16.17 -7.45
N ARG A 14 -3.63 -16.65 -7.05
CA ARG A 14 -2.42 -15.82 -6.92
C ARG A 14 -2.02 -15.20 -8.25
N PHE A 15 -2.02 -15.98 -9.34
CA PHE A 15 -1.65 -15.49 -10.67
C PHE A 15 -2.69 -14.53 -11.25
N ALA A 16 -3.98 -14.78 -11.05
CA ALA A 16 -5.05 -13.86 -11.46
C ALA A 16 -4.94 -12.48 -10.77
N ASN A 17 -4.29 -12.45 -9.60
CA ASN A 17 -4.09 -11.27 -8.78
C ASN A 17 -2.66 -10.71 -8.87
N MET A 18 -1.79 -11.19 -9.76
CA MET A 18 -0.47 -10.57 -9.91
C MET A 18 -0.55 -9.23 -10.63
N THR A 19 0.19 -8.23 -10.14
CA THR A 19 0.54 -7.07 -10.99
C THR A 19 1.53 -7.48 -12.07
N GLU A 20 1.78 -6.61 -13.05
CA GLU A 20 2.79 -6.88 -14.07
C GLU A 20 4.19 -7.04 -13.46
N LYS A 21 4.53 -6.21 -12.47
CA LYS A 21 5.78 -6.31 -11.73
C LYS A 21 5.94 -7.67 -11.07
N GLU A 22 4.90 -8.13 -10.39
CA GLU A 22 4.89 -9.44 -9.74
C GLU A 22 5.03 -10.57 -10.75
N ARG A 23 4.38 -10.47 -11.92
CA ARG A 23 4.46 -11.46 -13.01
C ARG A 23 5.89 -11.57 -13.57
N LEU A 24 6.54 -10.44 -13.83
CA LEU A 24 7.92 -10.39 -14.32
C LEU A 24 8.91 -10.95 -13.29
N LEU A 25 8.79 -10.52 -12.03
CA LEU A 25 9.61 -11.02 -10.92
C LEU A 25 9.42 -12.53 -10.73
N PHE A 26 8.18 -13.01 -10.75
CA PHE A 26 7.88 -14.42 -10.57
C PHE A 26 8.46 -15.27 -11.72
N THR A 27 8.30 -14.82 -12.97
CA THR A 27 8.86 -15.51 -14.13
C THR A 27 10.38 -15.60 -14.04
N GLY A 28 11.06 -14.49 -13.70
CA GLY A 28 12.49 -14.49 -13.46
C GLY A 28 12.92 -15.38 -12.28
N ALA A 29 12.15 -15.38 -11.19
CA ALA A 29 12.42 -16.24 -10.04
C ALA A 29 12.31 -17.74 -10.39
N LEU A 30 11.32 -18.13 -11.19
CA LEU A 30 11.16 -19.51 -11.67
C LEU A 30 12.34 -19.97 -12.53
N GLU A 31 12.80 -19.12 -13.45
CA GLU A 31 13.96 -19.43 -14.30
C GLU A 31 15.27 -19.49 -13.53
N LEU A 32 15.42 -18.62 -12.51
CA LEU A 32 16.61 -18.52 -11.68
C LEU A 32 16.73 -19.70 -10.71
N GLU A 33 15.64 -20.02 -9.99
CA GLU A 33 15.64 -21.03 -8.92
C GLU A 33 15.25 -22.43 -9.40
N ARG A 34 14.60 -22.54 -10.57
CA ARG A 34 14.16 -23.80 -11.21
C ARG A 34 13.50 -24.79 -10.24
N PRO A 35 12.43 -24.36 -9.53
CA PRO A 35 11.76 -25.21 -8.56
C PRO A 35 11.19 -26.47 -9.23
N THR A 36 11.24 -27.61 -8.53
CA THR A 36 10.73 -28.89 -9.04
C THR A 36 9.47 -29.38 -8.31
N GLN A 37 9.10 -28.73 -7.20
CA GLN A 37 7.95 -29.06 -6.37
C GLN A 37 7.02 -27.84 -6.24
N ALA A 38 5.72 -28.10 -6.08
CA ALA A 38 4.69 -27.06 -6.05
C ALA A 38 4.80 -26.14 -4.82
N ASP A 39 5.17 -26.68 -3.66
CA ASP A 39 5.45 -25.94 -2.43
C ASP A 39 6.51 -24.84 -2.65
N ARG A 40 7.57 -25.15 -3.42
CA ARG A 40 8.62 -24.19 -3.76
C ARG A 40 8.13 -23.12 -4.73
N VAL A 41 7.24 -23.46 -5.67
CA VAL A 41 6.62 -22.50 -6.59
C VAL A 41 5.74 -21.52 -5.81
N MET A 42 4.90 -22.03 -4.91
CA MET A 42 4.07 -21.21 -4.03
C MET A 42 4.93 -20.31 -3.13
N GLU A 43 6.02 -20.84 -2.57
CA GLU A 43 6.96 -20.05 -1.77
C GLU A 43 7.56 -18.90 -2.57
N LEU A 44 8.00 -19.13 -3.81
CA LEU A 44 8.53 -18.06 -4.68
C LEU A 44 7.48 -16.99 -4.98
N ALA A 45 6.23 -17.37 -5.24
CA ALA A 45 5.13 -16.43 -5.48
C ALA A 45 4.83 -15.51 -4.29
N ASN A 46 5.24 -15.91 -3.08
CA ASN A 46 5.11 -15.13 -1.84
C ASN A 46 6.42 -14.44 -1.40
N GLN A 47 7.52 -14.67 -2.12
CA GLN A 47 8.84 -14.14 -1.80
C GLN A 47 9.36 -13.21 -2.91
N LEU A 48 8.45 -12.66 -3.74
CA LEU A 48 8.79 -11.71 -4.80
C LEU A 48 9.57 -10.48 -4.30
N PRO A 49 9.33 -9.94 -3.10
CA PRO A 49 10.15 -8.85 -2.55
C PRO A 49 11.64 -9.21 -2.33
N CYS A 50 12.02 -10.50 -2.38
CA CYS A 50 13.42 -10.92 -2.34
C CYS A 50 14.15 -10.81 -3.69
N PHE A 51 13.48 -10.30 -4.73
CA PHE A 51 14.01 -10.19 -6.07
C PHE A 51 13.96 -8.74 -6.54
N ASP A 52 15.01 -8.31 -7.24
CA ASP A 52 15.04 -7.01 -7.92
C ASP A 52 14.73 -7.22 -9.40
N LEU A 53 13.90 -6.32 -9.95
CA LEU A 53 13.66 -6.17 -11.38
C LEU A 53 14.39 -4.93 -11.89
N TYR A 54 15.29 -5.11 -12.85
CA TYR A 54 15.87 -4.02 -13.62
C TYR A 54 15.22 -4.00 -15.00
N TYR A 55 14.25 -3.11 -15.13
CA TYR A 55 13.41 -3.00 -16.30
C TYR A 55 14.20 -2.50 -17.52
N GLY A 56 13.93 -3.08 -18.69
CA GLY A 56 14.66 -2.80 -19.93
C GLY A 56 16.13 -3.28 -20.01
N ALA A 57 16.68 -3.86 -18.94
CA ALA A 57 18.05 -4.37 -18.90
C ALA A 57 18.17 -5.80 -19.49
N GLY A 58 17.76 -6.00 -20.74
CA GLY A 58 17.60 -7.33 -21.36
C GLY A 58 18.87 -7.99 -21.88
N ASP A 59 20.00 -7.29 -21.89
CA ASP A 59 21.30 -7.77 -22.33
C ASP A 59 22.45 -7.12 -21.53
N ASP A 60 23.68 -7.56 -21.75
CA ASP A 60 24.85 -7.08 -21.00
C ASP A 60 25.13 -5.59 -21.23
N GLU A 61 24.82 -5.06 -22.41
CA GLU A 61 25.03 -3.65 -22.69
C GLU A 61 23.99 -2.78 -21.97
N ALA A 62 22.72 -3.18 -22.03
CA ALA A 62 21.60 -2.51 -21.35
C ALA A 62 21.73 -2.60 -19.82
N LEU A 63 22.10 -3.77 -19.28
CA LEU A 63 22.41 -3.93 -17.87
C LEU A 63 23.59 -3.06 -17.45
N GLY A 64 24.64 -2.99 -18.28
CA GLY A 64 25.77 -2.10 -18.04
C GLY A 64 25.38 -0.63 -17.94
N ARG A 65 24.57 -0.13 -18.88
CA ARG A 65 24.02 1.23 -18.82
C ARG A 65 23.20 1.45 -17.56
N PHE A 66 22.29 0.53 -17.25
CA PHE A 66 21.45 0.59 -16.05
C PHE A 66 22.29 0.71 -14.77
N VAL A 67 23.32 -0.14 -14.62
CA VAL A 67 24.24 -0.13 -13.46
C VAL A 67 24.98 1.19 -13.35
N LEU A 68 25.49 1.72 -14.47
CA LEU A 68 26.21 2.99 -14.48
C LEU A 68 25.32 4.17 -14.14
N GLU A 69 24.07 4.18 -14.63
CA GLU A 69 23.15 5.30 -14.47
C GLU A 69 22.44 5.30 -13.11
N HIS A 70 22.04 4.13 -12.61
CA HIS A 70 21.13 4.05 -11.47
C HIS A 70 21.81 3.56 -10.19
N LEU A 71 22.77 2.63 -10.28
CA LEU A 71 23.35 1.95 -9.12
C LEU A 71 24.70 2.54 -8.67
N GLU A 72 25.69 2.56 -9.56
CA GLU A 72 27.08 2.91 -9.22
C GLU A 72 27.39 4.40 -9.45
N ARG A 73 26.71 5.05 -10.41
CA ARG A 73 26.79 6.50 -10.71
C ARG A 73 28.23 7.05 -10.70
N PRO A 74 29.13 6.55 -11.58
CA PRO A 74 30.53 6.96 -11.58
C PRO A 74 30.69 8.43 -11.97
N SER A 75 31.86 9.00 -11.68
CA SER A 75 32.13 10.40 -12.01
C SER A 75 32.13 10.63 -13.53
N PRO A 76 31.77 11.83 -14.01
CA PRO A 76 31.73 12.14 -15.45
C PRO A 76 33.05 11.87 -16.19
N GLU A 77 34.19 11.98 -15.50
CA GLU A 77 35.51 11.72 -16.06
C GLU A 77 35.77 10.24 -16.31
N ALA A 78 35.13 9.34 -15.56
CA ALA A 78 35.26 7.89 -15.73
C ALA A 78 34.37 7.34 -16.86
N ILE A 79 33.21 7.97 -17.11
CA ILE A 79 32.20 7.51 -18.09
C ILE A 79 32.82 7.19 -19.48
N PRO A 80 33.67 8.05 -20.09
CA PRO A 80 34.25 7.77 -21.41
C PRO A 80 35.18 6.54 -21.45
N PHE A 81 35.64 6.06 -20.29
CA PHE A 81 36.56 4.94 -20.16
C PHE A 81 35.86 3.65 -19.69
N LEU A 82 34.55 3.69 -19.45
CA LEU A 82 33.75 2.53 -19.06
C LEU A 82 32.98 2.01 -20.28
N ASN A 83 33.16 0.72 -20.59
CA ASN A 83 32.37 0.04 -21.61
C ASN A 83 31.15 -0.61 -20.94
N ALA A 84 29.95 -0.23 -21.37
CA ALA A 84 28.70 -0.70 -20.77
C ALA A 84 28.58 -2.23 -20.80
N GLU A 85 28.80 -2.87 -21.96
CA GLU A 85 28.74 -4.33 -22.10
C GLU A 85 29.68 -5.08 -21.13
N GLN A 86 30.91 -4.57 -20.95
CA GLN A 86 31.85 -5.13 -19.97
C GLN A 86 31.37 -4.95 -18.53
N VAL A 87 30.80 -3.78 -18.19
CA VAL A 87 30.24 -3.51 -16.87
C VAL A 87 29.05 -4.43 -16.59
N GLY A 88 28.12 -4.59 -17.54
CA GLY A 88 26.96 -5.47 -17.36
C GLY A 88 27.35 -6.94 -17.28
N THR A 89 28.31 -7.39 -18.10
CA THR A 89 28.86 -8.75 -18.01
C THR A 89 29.44 -9.01 -16.62
N ALA A 90 30.29 -8.10 -16.13
CA ALA A 90 30.90 -8.21 -14.82
C ALA A 90 29.87 -8.18 -13.68
N TYR A 91 28.85 -7.32 -13.81
CA TYR A 91 27.74 -7.24 -12.84
C TYR A 91 26.95 -8.54 -12.79
N ARG A 92 26.54 -9.08 -13.95
CA ARG A 92 25.80 -10.35 -14.04
C ARG A 92 26.59 -11.52 -13.46
N GLU A 93 27.87 -11.64 -13.78
CA GLU A 93 28.73 -12.71 -13.26
C GLU A 93 28.89 -12.65 -11.73
N ARG A 94 28.95 -11.44 -11.17
CA ARG A 94 29.05 -11.21 -9.72
C ARG A 94 27.75 -11.53 -9.00
N ASP A 95 26.64 -10.99 -9.49
CA ASP A 95 25.34 -11.00 -8.81
C ASP A 95 24.52 -12.25 -9.12
N LYS A 96 24.89 -13.02 -10.15
CA LYS A 96 24.26 -14.28 -10.58
C LYS A 96 22.76 -14.15 -10.89
N GLY A 97 22.32 -12.99 -11.36
CA GLY A 97 20.99 -12.82 -11.92
C GLY A 97 20.89 -13.35 -13.36
N ILE A 98 19.71 -13.21 -13.94
CA ILE A 98 19.39 -13.71 -15.28
C ILE A 98 18.71 -12.64 -16.13
N PHE A 99 18.84 -12.76 -17.45
CA PHE A 99 17.96 -12.05 -18.37
C PHE A 99 16.69 -12.86 -18.59
N CYS A 100 15.55 -12.22 -18.39
CA CYS A 100 14.24 -12.82 -18.60
C CYS A 100 13.33 -11.77 -19.26
N GLN A 101 12.73 -12.12 -20.40
CA GLN A 101 11.77 -11.29 -21.13
C GLN A 101 12.22 -9.84 -21.43
N GLY A 102 13.51 -9.63 -21.69
CA GLY A 102 14.04 -8.28 -21.98
C GLY A 102 14.37 -7.45 -20.74
N HIS A 103 14.39 -8.08 -19.56
CA HIS A 103 14.75 -7.46 -18.29
C HIS A 103 15.83 -8.27 -17.58
N TYR A 104 16.41 -7.71 -16.53
CA TYR A 104 17.32 -8.43 -15.65
C TYR A 104 16.66 -8.65 -14.28
N VAL A 105 16.66 -9.90 -13.83
CA VAL A 105 16.12 -10.30 -12.52
C VAL A 105 17.24 -10.90 -11.69
N ARG A 106 17.35 -10.46 -10.44
CA ARG A 106 18.30 -11.02 -9.48
C ARG A 106 17.66 -11.23 -8.12
N LYS A 107 18.25 -12.10 -7.32
CA LYS A 107 17.90 -12.25 -5.91
C LYS A 107 18.64 -11.20 -5.08
N SER A 108 17.90 -10.33 -4.41
CA SER A 108 18.41 -9.16 -3.69
C SER A 108 18.67 -9.44 -2.22
N SER A 109 17.89 -10.35 -1.62
CA SER A 109 17.98 -10.69 -0.20
C SER A 109 17.76 -12.18 0.07
N LEU A 110 18.07 -12.60 1.29
CA LEU A 110 17.65 -13.90 1.82
C LEU A 110 16.15 -13.86 2.08
N MET A 111 15.51 -15.04 2.07
CA MET A 111 14.06 -15.19 2.27
C MET A 111 13.59 -14.41 3.49
N ILE A 112 12.45 -13.73 3.33
CA ILE A 112 11.77 -13.02 4.41
C ILE A 112 11.15 -14.07 5.33
N PRO A 113 11.50 -14.10 6.63
CA PRO A 113 10.89 -15.01 7.58
C PRO A 113 9.38 -14.75 7.66
N MET A 114 8.59 -15.71 7.19
CA MET A 114 7.14 -15.69 7.33
C MET A 114 6.73 -16.46 8.60
N PRO A 115 5.65 -16.05 9.29
CA PRO A 115 5.06 -16.87 10.35
C PRO A 115 4.73 -18.27 9.81
N GLU A 116 4.69 -19.29 10.68
CA GLU A 116 4.30 -20.67 10.35
C GLU A 116 2.79 -20.79 10.04
N THR A 117 2.30 -19.94 9.15
CA THR A 117 0.96 -20.04 8.59
C THR A 117 1.01 -21.05 7.47
N SER A 118 0.00 -21.92 7.36
CA SER A 118 -0.13 -22.82 6.21
C SER A 118 -0.02 -22.01 4.91
N GLN A 119 0.74 -22.48 3.92
CA GLN A 119 0.89 -21.81 2.63
C GLN A 119 -0.45 -21.53 1.94
N LEU A 120 -1.47 -22.37 2.20
CA LEU A 120 -2.84 -22.20 1.69
C LEU A 120 -3.62 -21.06 2.38
N LEU A 121 -3.13 -20.56 3.51
CA LEU A 121 -3.69 -19.42 4.22
C LEU A 121 -2.92 -18.12 3.90
N GLN A 122 -1.89 -18.18 3.05
CA GLN A 122 -1.18 -16.99 2.62
C GLN A 122 -2.05 -16.18 1.65
N PRO A 123 -1.97 -14.84 1.68
CA PRO A 123 -2.73 -14.00 0.77
C PRO A 123 -2.42 -14.35 -0.69
N ALA A 124 -3.45 -14.40 -1.53
CA ALA A 124 -3.26 -14.53 -2.97
C ALA A 124 -2.98 -13.17 -3.65
N VAL A 125 -2.83 -12.12 -2.85
CA VAL A 125 -2.63 -10.73 -3.27
C VAL A 125 -1.35 -10.21 -2.64
N GLY A 126 -0.57 -9.40 -3.37
CA GLY A 126 0.60 -8.71 -2.83
C GLY A 126 0.26 -7.68 -1.75
N ASP A 127 1.27 -7.03 -1.18
CA ASP A 127 1.09 -6.04 -0.12
C ASP A 127 0.73 -4.65 -0.69
N TYR A 128 -0.52 -4.50 -1.12
CA TYR A 128 -1.06 -3.25 -1.68
C TYR A 128 -2.22 -2.73 -0.84
N ALA A 129 -2.29 -1.41 -0.67
CA ALA A 129 -3.41 -0.72 -0.06
C ALA A 129 -4.62 -0.66 -1.01
N ILE A 130 -4.35 -0.44 -2.29
CA ILE A 130 -5.35 -0.41 -3.35
C ILE A 130 -4.72 -0.89 -4.66
N ARG A 131 -5.47 -1.65 -5.43
CA ARG A 131 -5.10 -2.06 -6.78
C ARG A 131 -6.21 -1.73 -7.74
N VAL A 132 -5.85 -1.38 -8.97
CA VAL A 132 -6.78 -1.03 -10.05
C VAL A 132 -6.47 -1.92 -11.24
N ARG A 133 -7.46 -2.66 -11.73
CA ARG A 133 -7.33 -3.45 -12.95
C ARG A 133 -7.68 -2.56 -14.13
N LEU A 134 -6.67 -2.24 -14.93
CA LEU A 134 -6.80 -1.38 -16.09
C LEU A 134 -6.82 -2.24 -17.37
N ALA A 135 -7.60 -1.85 -18.36
CA ALA A 135 -7.60 -2.48 -19.68
C ALA A 135 -7.44 -1.43 -20.77
N SER A 136 -6.88 -1.84 -21.90
CA SER A 136 -6.70 -1.01 -23.09
C SER A 136 -7.32 -1.69 -24.31
N ARG A 137 -7.25 -1.02 -25.47
CA ARG A 137 -7.71 -1.61 -26.74
C ARG A 137 -6.92 -2.84 -27.16
N GLU A 138 -5.63 -2.88 -26.84
CA GLU A 138 -4.72 -3.97 -27.22
C GLU A 138 -4.71 -5.09 -26.18
N ASN A 139 -5.07 -4.79 -24.93
CA ASN A 139 -5.18 -5.75 -23.84
C ASN A 139 -6.49 -5.56 -23.05
N MET A 140 -7.53 -6.27 -23.51
CA MET A 140 -8.89 -6.22 -22.94
C MET A 140 -9.06 -7.10 -21.70
N GLU A 141 -8.17 -8.08 -21.50
CA GLU A 141 -8.17 -8.89 -20.28
C GLU A 141 -7.83 -7.97 -19.09
N GLY A 142 -6.85 -7.10 -19.26
CA GLY A 142 -6.47 -6.08 -18.29
C GLY A 142 -5.38 -6.53 -17.33
N VAL A 143 -4.74 -5.53 -16.72
CA VAL A 143 -3.53 -5.65 -15.90
C VAL A 143 -3.78 -4.98 -14.57
N TRP A 144 -3.38 -5.64 -13.48
CA TRP A 144 -3.41 -5.05 -12.15
C TRP A 144 -2.24 -4.08 -11.98
N VAL A 145 -2.56 -2.87 -11.51
CA VAL A 145 -1.59 -1.89 -11.02
C VAL A 145 -1.88 -1.64 -9.56
N GLY A 146 -0.86 -1.79 -8.69
CA GLY A 146 -1.01 -1.71 -7.24
C GLY A 146 -0.33 -0.51 -6.61
N PHE A 147 -0.91 0.00 -5.51
CA PHE A 147 -0.41 1.12 -4.73
C PHE A 147 -0.42 0.79 -3.22
N PRO A 148 0.55 1.27 -2.41
CA PRO A 148 1.68 2.11 -2.82
C PRO A 148 2.61 1.40 -3.81
N ASP A 149 3.11 2.16 -4.77
CA ASP A 149 4.07 1.68 -5.79
C ASP A 149 5.50 1.60 -5.21
N THR A 150 5.70 2.24 -4.06
CA THR A 150 6.99 2.30 -3.40
C THR A 150 7.25 0.99 -2.66
N GLY A 151 8.20 0.20 -3.15
CA GLY A 151 9.01 -0.61 -2.25
C GLY A 151 9.74 0.28 -1.24
N ASP A 152 10.44 -0.29 -0.26
CA ASP A 152 11.17 0.44 0.80
C ASP A 152 12.17 1.53 0.33
N HIS A 153 12.35 1.68 -1.00
CA HIS A 153 13.26 2.62 -1.64
C HIS A 153 12.53 3.36 -2.76
N MET A 154 12.39 4.68 -2.61
CA MET A 154 12.13 5.65 -3.70
C MET A 154 13.37 5.74 -4.62
N ASP A 155 13.93 4.60 -5.03
CA ASP A 155 15.11 4.56 -5.89
C ASP A 155 14.66 4.50 -7.35
N ALA A 156 15.07 5.51 -8.12
CA ALA A 156 14.81 5.61 -9.56
C ALA A 156 15.34 4.42 -10.37
N ALA A 157 16.14 3.54 -9.76
CA ALA A 157 16.55 2.27 -10.35
C ALA A 157 15.37 1.31 -10.58
N HIS A 158 14.34 1.32 -9.73
CA HIS A 158 13.28 0.33 -9.80
C HIS A 158 12.07 0.86 -10.59
N PRO A 159 11.47 0.03 -11.46
CA PRO A 159 10.29 0.45 -12.21
C PRO A 159 9.07 0.58 -11.29
N ASP A 160 8.30 1.64 -11.54
CA ASP A 160 6.99 1.89 -10.96
C ASP A 160 5.94 0.91 -11.57
N GLU A 161 5.05 0.35 -10.75
CA GLU A 161 3.91 -0.50 -11.10
C GLU A 161 3.08 0.11 -12.22
N LEU A 162 2.82 1.42 -12.17
CA LEU A 162 2.04 2.09 -13.22
C LEU A 162 2.77 2.09 -14.57
N LEU A 163 4.09 2.27 -14.56
CA LEU A 163 4.90 2.22 -15.78
C LEU A 163 4.82 0.83 -16.43
N LEU A 164 5.01 -0.21 -15.61
CA LEU A 164 4.94 -1.60 -16.07
C LEU A 164 3.55 -1.97 -16.58
N GLY A 165 2.51 -1.56 -15.85
CA GLY A 165 1.13 -1.78 -16.24
C GLY A 165 0.78 -1.13 -17.58
N LEU A 166 1.20 0.12 -17.80
CA LEU A 166 0.95 0.82 -19.07
C LEU A 166 1.69 0.19 -20.26
N ASP A 167 2.92 -0.30 -20.05
CA ASP A 167 3.70 -0.97 -21.10
C ASP A 167 3.03 -2.28 -21.55
N GLU A 168 2.61 -3.13 -20.60
CA GLU A 168 1.87 -4.37 -20.87
C GLU A 168 0.49 -4.10 -21.50
N LEU A 169 -0.13 -2.96 -21.17
CA LEU A 169 -1.36 -2.50 -21.81
C LEU A 169 -1.12 -1.87 -23.18
N HIS A 170 0.12 -1.66 -23.59
CA HIS A 170 0.48 -0.92 -24.80
C HIS A 170 -0.23 0.45 -24.88
N ALA A 171 -0.31 1.14 -23.74
CA ALA A 171 -0.93 2.45 -23.61
C ALA A 171 0.14 3.49 -23.24
N GLU A 172 0.15 4.64 -23.92
CA GLU A 172 1.07 5.73 -23.54
C GLU A 172 0.57 6.48 -22.30
N THR A 173 -0.76 6.54 -22.13
CA THR A 173 -1.38 7.25 -21.02
C THR A 173 -2.63 6.54 -20.49
N LEU A 174 -3.02 6.88 -19.27
CA LEU A 174 -4.28 6.44 -18.66
C LEU A 174 -5.54 6.88 -19.41
N SER A 175 -5.44 7.85 -20.35
CA SER A 175 -6.57 8.25 -21.18
C SER A 175 -6.98 7.19 -22.21
N GLU A 176 -6.08 6.24 -22.49
CA GLU A 176 -6.31 5.10 -23.37
C GLU A 176 -6.79 3.86 -22.61
N CYS A 177 -6.92 3.97 -21.28
CA CYS A 177 -7.29 2.89 -20.39
C CYS A 177 -8.73 3.05 -19.88
N ILE A 178 -9.36 1.91 -19.57
CA ILE A 178 -10.59 1.83 -18.79
C ILE A 178 -10.32 1.05 -17.50
N VAL A 179 -11.10 1.32 -16.47
CA VAL A 179 -11.07 0.58 -15.21
C VAL A 179 -12.03 -0.60 -15.32
N LEU A 180 -11.55 -1.81 -15.03
CA LEU A 180 -12.39 -3.00 -14.97
C LEU A 180 -12.89 -3.24 -13.55
N GLU A 181 -11.99 -3.12 -12.57
CA GLU A 181 -12.28 -3.35 -11.16
C GLU A 181 -11.20 -2.69 -10.29
N ALA A 182 -11.50 -2.55 -9.00
CA ALA A 182 -10.56 -2.10 -7.99
C ALA A 182 -10.70 -2.95 -6.73
N ASP A 183 -9.58 -3.18 -6.06
CA ASP A 183 -9.47 -3.96 -4.84
C ASP A 183 -8.78 -3.09 -3.77
N CYS A 184 -9.41 -2.90 -2.62
CA CYS A 184 -8.96 -1.96 -1.58
C CYS A 184 -8.90 -2.64 -0.22
N CYS A 185 -7.85 -2.32 0.55
CA CYS A 185 -7.66 -2.85 1.90
C CYS A 185 -8.72 -2.37 2.90
N LEU A 186 -9.47 -1.30 2.58
CA LEU A 186 -10.58 -0.81 3.39
C LEU A 186 -11.90 -1.35 2.85
N PRO A 187 -12.52 -2.34 3.51
CA PRO A 187 -13.64 -3.10 2.96
C PRO A 187 -14.92 -2.28 2.74
N GLN A 188 -15.07 -1.16 3.45
CA GLN A 188 -16.23 -0.27 3.30
C GLN A 188 -16.19 0.62 2.05
N LEU A 189 -15.03 0.70 1.38
CA LEU A 189 -14.89 1.42 0.11
C LEU A 189 -15.27 0.47 -1.02
N GLU A 190 -16.54 0.52 -1.41
CA GLU A 190 -17.14 -0.35 -2.41
C GLU A 190 -17.44 0.42 -3.71
N GLU A 191 -17.61 -0.32 -4.81
CA GLU A 191 -17.98 0.23 -6.12
C GLU A 191 -17.05 1.39 -6.56
N ILE A 192 -15.77 1.32 -6.19
CA ILE A 192 -14.77 2.36 -6.45
C ILE A 192 -14.73 2.78 -7.94
N PRO A 193 -14.75 1.86 -8.93
CA PRO A 193 -14.74 2.25 -10.34
C PRO A 193 -15.88 3.20 -10.73
N ASP A 194 -17.08 3.01 -10.17
CA ASP A 194 -18.27 3.81 -10.49
C ASP A 194 -18.21 5.24 -9.93
N GLN A 195 -17.28 5.51 -9.02
CA GLN A 195 -17.11 6.82 -8.38
C GLN A 195 -16.38 7.83 -9.27
N TYR A 196 -15.72 7.37 -10.35
CA TYR A 196 -14.81 8.17 -11.18
C TYR A 196 -15.24 8.20 -12.65
N ALA A 197 -14.99 9.33 -13.31
CA ALA A 197 -15.31 9.49 -14.73
C ALA A 197 -14.22 8.94 -15.66
N SER A 198 -13.01 8.69 -15.15
CA SER A 198 -11.87 8.21 -15.95
C SER A 198 -10.89 7.39 -15.12
N ALA A 199 -10.15 6.50 -15.80
CA ALA A 199 -9.04 5.77 -15.19
C ALA A 199 -7.96 6.69 -14.61
N GLY A 200 -7.69 7.82 -15.28
CA GLY A 200 -6.72 8.81 -14.82
C GLY A 200 -7.04 9.40 -13.45
N GLU A 201 -8.30 9.77 -13.21
CA GLU A 201 -8.72 10.32 -11.91
C GLU A 201 -8.67 9.28 -10.80
N LEU A 202 -9.15 8.06 -11.06
CA LEU A 202 -9.11 6.97 -10.09
C LEU A 202 -7.67 6.63 -9.71
N VAL A 203 -6.79 6.41 -10.70
CA VAL A 203 -5.40 6.04 -10.45
C VAL A 203 -4.67 7.12 -9.68
N ARG A 204 -4.94 8.41 -9.94
CA ARG A 204 -4.37 9.49 -9.12
C ARG A 204 -4.78 9.36 -7.64
N HIS A 205 -6.07 9.13 -7.35
CA HIS A 205 -6.52 8.93 -5.97
C HIS A 205 -5.97 7.63 -5.38
N ALA A 206 -5.81 6.58 -6.18
CA ALA A 206 -5.22 5.32 -5.74
C ALA A 206 -3.73 5.47 -5.35
N ILE A 207 -2.97 6.28 -6.10
CA ILE A 207 -1.60 6.67 -5.75
C ILE A 207 -1.58 7.41 -4.40
N ASP A 208 -2.40 8.45 -4.25
CA ASP A 208 -2.48 9.24 -3.02
C ASP A 208 -2.91 8.39 -1.82
N PHE A 209 -3.82 7.44 -2.05
CA PHE A 209 -4.28 6.49 -1.03
C PHE A 209 -3.17 5.51 -0.63
N GLY A 210 -2.42 5.00 -1.60
CA GLY A 210 -1.25 4.17 -1.36
C GLY A 210 -0.23 4.88 -0.47
N TYR A 211 0.05 6.16 -0.74
CA TYR A 211 0.95 6.97 0.11
C TYR A 211 0.41 7.16 1.52
N ALA A 212 -0.86 7.55 1.67
CA ALA A 212 -1.49 7.70 2.98
C ALA A 212 -1.40 6.40 3.81
N TRP A 213 -1.63 5.25 3.16
CA TRP A 213 -1.50 3.94 3.76
C TRP A 213 -0.07 3.60 4.17
N ALA A 214 0.91 3.87 3.31
CA ALA A 214 2.32 3.60 3.56
C ALA A 214 2.88 4.44 4.72
N GLU A 215 2.50 5.72 4.80
CA GLU A 215 3.01 6.63 5.84
C GLU A 215 2.47 6.33 7.23
N ARG A 216 1.29 5.68 7.35
CA ARG A 216 0.66 5.29 8.61
C ARG A 216 0.64 6.41 9.66
N GLY A 217 0.29 7.63 9.23
CA GLY A 217 0.27 8.80 10.12
C GLY A 217 1.64 9.15 10.71
N GLN A 218 2.74 8.82 10.03
CA GLN A 218 4.11 9.01 10.49
C GLN A 218 4.41 8.25 11.80
N GLY A 219 3.78 7.08 11.96
CA GLY A 219 3.93 6.24 13.14
C GLY A 219 3.03 6.64 14.32
N GLU A 220 1.99 7.43 14.09
CA GLU A 220 0.97 7.73 15.11
C GLU A 220 0.33 6.41 15.61
N PRO A 221 0.31 6.16 16.94
CA PRO A 221 -0.33 4.98 17.49
C PRO A 221 -1.81 4.93 17.12
N HIS A 222 -2.29 3.75 16.71
CA HIS A 222 -3.69 3.53 16.34
C HIS A 222 -4.19 4.42 15.19
N TRP A 223 -3.30 4.94 14.34
CA TRP A 223 -3.69 5.77 13.20
C TRP A 223 -4.72 5.09 12.29
N LEU A 224 -4.51 3.80 11.97
CA LEU A 224 -5.42 3.04 11.11
C LEU A 224 -6.77 2.83 11.79
N ASP A 225 -6.76 2.39 13.07
CA ASP A 225 -7.98 2.21 13.86
C ASP A 225 -8.79 3.52 13.92
N LYS A 226 -8.10 4.65 14.11
CA LYS A 226 -8.71 5.98 14.12
C LYS A 226 -9.30 6.35 12.77
N TRP A 227 -8.57 6.11 11.68
CA TRP A 227 -9.07 6.40 10.34
C TRP A 227 -10.32 5.57 10.02
N GLN A 228 -10.28 4.25 10.26
CA GLN A 228 -11.44 3.39 10.05
C GLN A 228 -12.63 3.80 10.92
N ALA A 229 -12.40 4.16 12.19
CA ALA A 229 -13.46 4.67 13.06
C ALA A 229 -14.08 5.97 12.51
N VAL A 230 -13.28 6.90 11.97
CA VAL A 230 -13.80 8.12 11.33
C VAL A 230 -14.65 7.78 10.11
N LEU A 231 -14.20 6.84 9.26
CA LEU A 231 -14.96 6.43 8.09
C LEU A 231 -16.31 5.79 8.47
N GLU A 232 -16.35 5.01 9.56
CA GLU A 232 -17.61 4.47 10.09
C GLU A 232 -18.53 5.56 10.66
N LEU A 233 -17.97 6.51 11.42
CA LEU A 233 -18.74 7.63 11.98
C LEU A 233 -19.40 8.47 10.88
N GLU A 234 -18.68 8.71 9.80
CA GLU A 234 -19.08 9.59 8.70
C GLU A 234 -19.85 8.87 7.59
N ASP A 235 -20.08 7.56 7.74
CA ASP A 235 -20.73 6.68 6.75
C ASP A 235 -20.06 6.79 5.37
N CYS A 236 -18.73 6.68 5.36
CA CYS A 236 -17.90 6.95 4.19
C CYS A 236 -17.70 5.71 3.33
N HIS A 237 -18.22 5.77 2.09
CA HIS A 237 -18.06 4.73 1.08
C HIS A 237 -17.24 5.17 -0.14
N ARG A 238 -16.80 6.44 -0.18
CA ARG A 238 -16.07 6.99 -1.33
C ARG A 238 -14.59 7.11 -1.07
N LEU A 239 -13.77 6.79 -2.08
CA LEU A 239 -12.31 6.86 -1.99
C LEU A 239 -11.81 8.30 -1.83
N ASP A 240 -12.41 9.27 -2.54
CA ASP A 240 -12.06 10.69 -2.42
C ASP A 240 -12.34 11.24 -1.02
N GLN A 241 -13.48 10.92 -0.43
CA GLN A 241 -13.82 11.30 0.95
C GLN A 241 -12.91 10.62 1.96
N ALA A 242 -12.56 9.35 1.74
CA ALA A 242 -11.65 8.64 2.64
C ALA A 242 -10.29 9.32 2.73
N LEU A 243 -9.76 9.82 1.60
CA LEU A 243 -8.53 10.62 1.54
C LEU A 243 -8.65 11.93 2.32
N ASP A 244 -9.74 12.68 2.13
CA ASP A 244 -10.00 13.89 2.91
C ASP A 244 -10.03 13.56 4.41
N TYR A 245 -10.73 12.50 4.82
CA TYR A 245 -10.78 12.10 6.24
C TYR A 245 -9.42 11.69 6.80
N ALA A 246 -8.55 11.04 6.00
CA ALA A 246 -7.19 10.71 6.39
C ALA A 246 -6.36 11.95 6.74
N GLN A 247 -6.52 13.03 5.96
CA GLN A 247 -5.85 14.31 6.23
C GLN A 247 -6.44 15.05 7.44
N ASN A 248 -7.72 14.82 7.75
CA ASN A 248 -8.45 15.53 8.79
C ASN A 248 -8.54 14.77 10.13
N LEU A 249 -7.82 13.67 10.33
CA LEU A 249 -7.90 12.87 11.57
C LEU A 249 -7.65 13.67 12.85
N ARG A 250 -6.88 14.77 12.78
CA ARG A 250 -6.65 15.67 13.94
C ARG A 250 -7.92 16.39 14.40
N GLN A 251 -8.93 16.51 13.54
CA GLN A 251 -10.22 17.12 13.86
C GLN A 251 -11.18 16.15 14.57
N TYR A 252 -10.76 14.91 14.81
CA TYR A 252 -11.54 13.89 15.50
C TYR A 252 -10.88 13.48 16.82
N ALA A 253 -11.67 13.42 17.89
CA ALA A 253 -11.29 12.76 19.12
C ALA A 253 -11.44 11.26 18.92
N PHE A 254 -10.51 10.50 19.51
CA PHE A 254 -10.47 9.06 19.36
C PHE A 254 -10.02 8.39 20.65
N VAL A 255 -10.70 7.30 20.99
CA VAL A 255 -10.34 6.38 22.07
C VAL A 255 -10.28 4.97 21.47
N PRO A 256 -9.10 4.33 21.42
CA PRO A 256 -8.97 2.97 20.90
C PRO A 256 -9.82 1.98 21.69
N ARG A 257 -10.31 0.94 21.01
CA ARG A 257 -11.06 -0.15 21.65
C ARG A 257 -10.11 -1.04 22.47
N GLY A 258 -10.62 -1.57 23.58
CA GLY A 258 -9.89 -2.55 24.39
C GLY A 258 -8.81 -1.98 25.32
N LEU A 259 -8.66 -0.65 25.41
CA LEU A 259 -7.78 -0.03 26.39
C LEU A 259 -8.27 -0.18 27.83
N ASP A 260 -7.34 -0.15 28.78
CA ASP A 260 -7.67 0.09 30.18
C ASP A 260 -8.07 1.56 30.36
N LEU A 261 -9.36 1.80 30.56
CA LEU A 261 -9.91 3.15 30.77
C LEU A 261 -9.29 3.86 31.98
N ALA A 262 -8.80 3.14 32.99
CA ALA A 262 -8.12 3.75 34.12
C ALA A 262 -6.71 4.24 33.73
N GLU A 263 -5.98 3.50 32.90
CA GLU A 263 -4.68 3.93 32.37
C GLU A 263 -4.85 5.10 31.40
N TYR A 264 -5.76 4.96 30.43
CA TYR A 264 -6.09 6.03 29.49
C TYR A 264 -6.52 7.31 30.21
N GLY A 265 -7.42 7.20 31.18
CA GLY A 265 -7.89 8.34 31.97
C GLY A 265 -6.79 9.00 32.80
N ARG A 266 -5.79 8.23 33.25
CA ARG A 266 -4.60 8.77 33.93
C ARG A 266 -3.76 9.58 32.95
N GLU A 267 -3.44 9.03 31.79
CA GLU A 267 -2.66 9.72 30.75
C GLU A 267 -3.34 11.01 30.31
N LEU A 268 -4.66 10.94 30.08
CA LEU A 268 -5.51 12.06 29.72
C LEU A 268 -5.49 13.15 30.81
N ALA A 269 -5.74 12.79 32.07
CA ALA A 269 -5.76 13.73 33.18
C ALA A 269 -4.40 14.39 33.43
N VAL A 270 -3.29 13.67 33.21
CA VAL A 270 -1.94 14.22 33.27
C VAL A 270 -1.68 15.18 32.13
N ARG A 271 -2.04 14.80 30.89
CA ARG A 271 -1.87 15.62 29.68
C ARG A 271 -2.63 16.94 29.79
N ASP A 272 -3.86 16.89 30.30
CA ASP A 272 -4.75 18.05 30.44
C ASP A 272 -4.43 18.88 31.71
N GLY A 273 -3.47 18.44 32.53
CA GLY A 273 -3.02 19.16 33.72
C GLY A 273 -3.97 19.06 34.93
N VAL A 274 -4.90 18.11 34.91
CA VAL A 274 -5.87 17.86 35.99
C VAL A 274 -5.19 17.22 37.21
N ILE A 275 -4.21 16.35 36.99
CA ILE A 275 -3.42 15.72 38.05
C ILE A 275 -1.90 15.79 37.77
N PRO A 276 -1.04 15.76 38.81
CA PRO A 276 0.39 15.58 38.61
C PRO A 276 0.71 14.17 38.10
N LYS A 277 1.90 13.98 37.52
CA LYS A 277 2.37 12.66 37.04
C LYS A 277 2.45 11.59 38.14
N SER A 278 2.69 12.01 39.38
CA SER A 278 2.84 11.12 40.54
C SER A 278 2.49 11.83 41.85
N GLY A 279 2.39 11.05 42.93
CA GLY A 279 2.08 11.53 44.28
C GLY A 279 0.63 11.28 44.69
N LEU A 280 0.30 11.65 45.93
CA LEU A 280 -0.94 11.28 46.60
C LEU A 280 -2.21 11.59 45.79
N LEU A 281 -2.27 12.76 45.14
CA LEU A 281 -3.43 13.14 44.31
C LEU A 281 -3.59 12.23 43.09
N ALA A 282 -2.50 11.83 42.44
CA ALA A 282 -2.52 10.92 41.28
C ALA A 282 -2.78 9.45 41.67
N GLU A 283 -2.51 9.09 42.94
CA GLU A 283 -2.82 7.77 43.50
C GLU A 283 -4.29 7.66 43.90
N CYS A 284 -4.91 8.75 44.34
CA CYS A 284 -6.31 8.79 44.77
C CYS A 284 -7.30 9.24 43.68
N PHE A 285 -6.84 9.62 42.49
CA PHE A 285 -7.70 10.10 41.41
C PHE A 285 -8.45 8.95 40.73
N ASP A 286 -9.76 9.09 40.56
CA ASP A 286 -10.58 8.13 39.82
C ASP A 286 -10.37 8.32 38.31
N CYS A 287 -9.30 7.73 37.81
CA CYS A 287 -8.87 7.86 36.43
C CYS A 287 -9.92 7.29 35.46
N ARG A 288 -10.60 6.20 35.86
CA ARG A 288 -11.63 5.58 35.03
C ARG A 288 -12.84 6.48 34.88
N ALA A 289 -13.37 7.03 35.97
CA ALA A 289 -14.50 7.94 35.91
C ALA A 289 -14.19 9.20 35.08
N TYR A 290 -12.94 9.69 35.16
CA TYR A 290 -12.50 10.81 34.33
C TYR A 290 -12.49 10.48 32.83
N ALA A 291 -12.01 9.29 32.44
CA ALA A 291 -12.09 8.83 31.05
C ALA A 291 -13.54 8.71 30.57
N GLU A 292 -14.41 8.06 31.36
CA GLU A 292 -15.83 7.90 31.01
C GLU A 292 -16.53 9.26 30.85
N GLU A 293 -16.26 10.23 31.73
CA GLU A 293 -16.78 11.59 31.63
C GLU A 293 -16.25 12.33 30.39
N TYR A 294 -14.95 12.21 30.09
CA TYR A 294 -14.37 12.77 28.87
C TYR A 294 -15.08 12.25 27.61
N MET A 295 -15.30 10.92 27.54
CA MET A 295 -15.98 10.29 26.42
C MET A 295 -17.40 10.82 26.25
N ASN A 296 -18.14 10.98 27.36
CA ASN A 296 -19.49 11.53 27.36
C ASN A 296 -19.52 13.00 26.92
N GLN A 297 -18.61 13.84 27.44
CA GLN A 297 -18.56 15.27 27.11
C GLN A 297 -18.23 15.53 25.65
N HIS A 298 -17.39 14.69 25.04
CA HIS A 298 -17.03 14.79 23.62
C HIS A 298 -18.04 14.11 22.70
N GLY A 299 -19.08 13.46 23.25
CA GLY A 299 -20.10 12.79 22.46
C GLY A 299 -19.55 11.66 21.59
N LEU A 300 -18.55 10.92 22.08
CA LEU A 300 -17.93 9.83 21.32
C LEU A 300 -18.95 8.74 20.99
N SER A 301 -19.02 8.37 19.72
CA SER A 301 -19.82 7.27 19.22
C SER A 301 -18.98 6.00 19.12
N ALA A 302 -19.56 4.86 19.46
CA ALA A 302 -18.89 3.57 19.35
C ALA A 302 -18.89 3.09 17.88
N THR A 303 -17.72 2.68 17.41
CA THR A 303 -17.46 2.08 16.11
C THR A 303 -16.77 0.73 16.30
N ASP A 304 -16.61 -0.07 15.25
CA ASP A 304 -15.90 -1.35 15.34
C ASP A 304 -14.43 -1.17 15.68
N HIS A 305 -13.82 -0.05 15.26
CA HIS A 305 -12.41 0.28 15.46
C HIS A 305 -12.13 1.24 16.65
N GLY A 306 -13.14 1.67 17.41
CA GLY A 306 -12.92 2.50 18.60
C GLY A 306 -14.12 3.34 19.03
N TYR A 307 -13.83 4.46 19.68
CA TYR A 307 -14.83 5.50 19.96
C TYR A 307 -14.34 6.81 19.37
N VAL A 308 -15.20 7.50 18.63
CA VAL A 308 -14.80 8.66 17.84
C VAL A 308 -15.89 9.74 17.83
N ALA A 309 -15.47 11.00 17.78
CA ALA A 309 -16.35 12.14 17.51
C ALA A 309 -15.60 13.25 16.80
N TRP A 310 -16.34 14.05 16.05
CA TRP A 310 -15.84 15.31 15.50
C TRP A 310 -15.66 16.36 16.61
N ASN A 311 -14.49 16.98 16.67
CA ASN A 311 -14.12 17.97 17.71
C ASN A 311 -14.54 19.41 17.38
N GLY A 312 -15.39 19.62 16.37
CA GLY A 312 -15.83 20.96 15.96
C GLY A 312 -14.81 21.75 15.13
N GLY A 313 -13.71 21.11 14.70
CA GLY A 313 -12.71 21.72 13.83
C GLY A 313 -13.14 21.79 12.36
N GLU A 314 -12.54 22.69 11.59
CA GLU A 314 -12.83 22.81 10.15
C GLU A 314 -12.24 21.62 9.39
N ILE A 315 -13.05 21.01 8.51
CA ILE A 315 -12.64 19.91 7.64
C ILE A 315 -12.19 20.50 6.31
N SER A 316 -10.95 20.20 5.92
CA SER A 316 -10.43 20.54 4.60
C SER A 316 -10.85 19.49 3.58
N TYR A 317 -11.30 19.94 2.41
CA TYR A 317 -11.68 19.07 1.29
C TYR A 317 -10.76 19.36 0.11
N GLU A 318 -9.80 18.47 -0.13
CA GLU A 318 -8.86 18.54 -1.25
C GLU A 318 -9.30 17.61 -2.39
N TYR A 319 -9.88 16.46 -2.06
CA TYR A 319 -10.23 15.40 -3.00
C TYR A 319 -11.70 15.38 -3.37
N SER A 320 -12.59 15.54 -2.39
CA SER A 320 -14.03 15.49 -2.58
C SER A 320 -14.66 16.88 -2.55
N GLN A 321 -15.91 16.98 -3.01
CA GLN A 321 -16.69 18.19 -2.78
C GLN A 321 -17.35 18.13 -1.39
N PRO A 322 -17.41 19.25 -0.65
CA PRO A 322 -18.12 19.30 0.62
C PRO A 322 -19.55 18.83 0.41
N LYS A 323 -20.07 17.98 1.31
CA LYS A 323 -21.51 17.68 1.35
C LYS A 323 -22.22 19.03 1.48
N GLN A 324 -22.97 19.46 0.46
CA GLN A 324 -23.76 20.68 0.55
C GLN A 324 -24.70 20.51 1.74
N SER A 325 -24.48 21.29 2.79
CA SER A 325 -25.40 21.31 3.92
C SER A 325 -26.73 21.83 3.40
N ASN A 326 -27.73 20.94 3.33
CA ASN A 326 -29.13 21.34 3.23
C ASN A 326 -29.46 22.06 4.54
N SER A 327 -29.05 23.33 4.61
CA SER A 327 -29.53 24.28 5.58
C SER A 327 -31.02 24.43 5.31
N PRO A 328 -31.94 24.09 6.24
CA PRO A 328 -33.34 24.40 6.02
C PRO A 328 -33.43 25.92 5.89
N SER A 329 -33.86 26.37 4.72
CA SER A 329 -34.20 27.77 4.48
C SER A 329 -35.15 28.20 5.58
N MET A 330 -34.67 29.02 6.52
CA MET A 330 -35.56 29.75 7.40
C MET A 330 -36.40 30.65 6.52
N SER A 331 -37.62 30.18 6.26
CA SER A 331 -38.69 30.97 5.70
C SER A 331 -39.07 31.98 6.76
N MET A 332 -39.09 33.26 6.35
CA MET A 332 -39.36 34.51 7.08
C MET A 332 -40.10 34.43 8.41
#